data_AF-A0ABD5TZE4-F1
#
_entry.id   AF-A0ABD5TZE4-F1
#
_cell.length_a   1.000
_cell.length_b   1.000
_cell.length_c   1.000
_cell.angle_alpha   90.00
_cell.angle_beta   90.00
_cell.angle_gamma   90.00
#
_symmetry.space_group_name_H-M   'P 1'
#
loop_
_entity.id
_entity.type
_entity.pdbx_description
1 polymer ?
#
loop_
_entity_poly.entity_id
_entity_poly.type
_entity_poly.pdbx_seq_one_letter_code
_entity_poly.pdbx_strand_id
1 'polypeptide(L)'
;MSGTTESPRATLDPLTLDEKFTLLADSQRRTLLLVLGRVGEPVSIGGLGERLLAREDPASATDSAALDELELRLHHVHVPKLAQRDVLEYDPESGIVSRGPRFDRIYSWLVSHDER
;
A
#
# COMPACT_ATOMS: atom_id res chain seq x y z
N MET A 1 -42.54 0.46 -15.47
CA MET A 1 -41.29 1.11 -15.89
C MET A 1 -40.38 1.14 -14.69
N SER A 2 -39.48 0.15 -14.59
CA SER A 2 -38.53 0.07 -13.48
C SER A 2 -37.44 1.10 -13.70
N GLY A 3 -37.41 2.12 -12.83
CA GLY A 3 -36.24 2.97 -12.69
C GLY A 3 -35.15 2.13 -12.01
N THR A 4 -34.19 1.67 -12.78
CA THR A 4 -32.89 1.26 -12.25
C THR A 4 -32.25 2.52 -11.68
N THR A 5 -32.37 2.73 -10.36
CA THR A 5 -31.55 3.71 -9.66
C THR A 5 -30.12 3.17 -9.72
N GLU A 6 -29.39 3.63 -10.73
CA GLU A 6 -27.94 3.55 -10.78
C GLU A 6 -27.43 4.13 -9.45
N SER A 7 -26.87 3.27 -8.58
CA SER A 7 -26.22 3.74 -7.36
C SER A 7 -25.20 4.80 -7.77
N PRO A 8 -25.13 5.95 -7.08
CA PRO A 8 -24.09 6.93 -7.37
C PRO A 8 -22.76 6.19 -7.26
N ARG A 9 -22.00 6.09 -8.36
CA ARG A 9 -20.57 5.80 -8.25
C ARG A 9 -20.06 6.87 -7.31
N ALA A 10 -19.76 6.50 -6.06
CA ALA A 10 -19.09 7.41 -5.15
C ALA A 10 -17.84 7.88 -5.89
N THR A 11 -17.83 9.14 -6.33
CA THR A 11 -16.62 9.79 -6.79
C THR A 11 -15.71 9.71 -5.59
N LEU A 12 -14.71 8.83 -5.63
CA LEU A 12 -13.78 8.71 -4.53
C LEU A 12 -13.11 10.07 -4.38
N ASP A 13 -13.48 10.77 -3.31
CA ASP A 13 -12.95 12.08 -3.04
C ASP A 13 -11.41 12.00 -3.05
N PRO A 14 -10.74 13.02 -3.63
CA PRO A 14 -9.30 13.05 -3.66
C PRO A 14 -8.75 13.06 -2.23
N LEU A 15 -7.67 12.30 -1.99
CA LEU A 15 -6.94 12.39 -0.74
C LEU A 15 -6.47 13.83 -0.53
N THR A 16 -6.79 14.37 0.64
CA THR A 16 -6.32 15.69 1.08
C THR A 16 -4.80 15.69 1.24
N LEU A 17 -4.21 16.88 1.33
CA LEU A 17 -2.77 17.02 1.53
C LEU A 17 -2.33 16.45 2.89
N ASP A 18 -3.12 16.67 3.94
CA ASP A 18 -2.85 16.14 5.28
C ASP A 18 -2.93 14.61 5.33
N GLU A 19 -3.88 14.01 4.61
CA GLU A 19 -3.95 12.55 4.47
C GLU A 19 -2.72 12.01 3.73
N LYS A 20 -2.29 12.66 2.64
CA LYS A 20 -1.07 12.27 1.94
C LYS A 20 0.14 12.37 2.86
N PHE A 21 0.33 13.48 3.58
CA PHE A 21 1.45 13.60 4.52
C PHE A 21 1.40 12.56 5.64
N THR A 22 0.22 12.29 6.20
CA THR A 22 0.04 11.26 7.23
C THR A 22 0.41 9.87 6.71
N LEU A 23 -0.08 9.51 5.52
CA LEU A 23 0.19 8.23 4.90
C LEU A 23 1.65 8.11 4.43
N LEU A 24 2.27 9.19 3.96
CA LEU A 24 3.63 9.19 3.42
C LEU A 24 4.70 9.53 4.45
N ALA A 25 4.36 9.87 5.70
CA ALA A 25 5.34 10.21 6.74
C ALA A 25 6.35 9.07 7.02
N ASP A 26 5.91 7.82 6.90
CA ASP A 26 6.72 6.64 7.20
C ASP A 26 7.43 6.11 5.94
N SER A 27 8.73 5.85 6.04
CA SER A 27 9.54 5.36 4.92
C SER A 27 9.06 4.01 4.40
N GLN A 28 8.62 3.10 5.29
CA GLN A 28 8.17 1.78 4.86
C GLN A 28 6.87 1.87 4.07
N ARG A 29 5.95 2.78 4.43
CA ARG A 29 4.75 3.03 3.60
C ARG A 29 5.10 3.60 2.23
N ARG A 30 6.11 4.48 2.14
CA ARG A 30 6.60 4.97 0.84
C ARG A 30 7.20 3.83 0.01
N THR A 31 8.09 3.04 0.60
CA THR A 31 8.72 1.89 -0.07
C THR A 31 7.68 0.87 -0.53
N LEU A 32 6.69 0.57 0.31
CA LEU A 32 5.58 -0.32 0.01
C LEU A 32 4.81 0.14 -1.23
N LEU A 33 4.42 1.42 -1.28
CA LEU A 33 3.74 2.01 -2.44
C LEU A 33 4.60 1.93 -3.70
N LEU A 34 5.92 2.16 -3.59
CA LEU A 34 6.85 2.02 -4.71
C LEU A 34 6.95 0.58 -5.22
N VAL A 35 6.96 -0.40 -4.32
CA VAL A 35 6.98 -1.83 -4.67
C VAL A 35 5.67 -2.21 -5.37
N LEU A 36 4.51 -1.95 -4.75
CA LEU A 36 3.22 -2.27 -5.36
C LEU A 36 2.96 -1.54 -6.68
N GLY A 37 3.53 -0.33 -6.83
CA GLY A 37 3.49 0.45 -8.07
C GLY A 37 4.18 -0.24 -9.27
N ARG A 38 5.12 -1.16 -9.01
CA ARG A 38 5.84 -1.91 -10.05
C ARG A 38 5.20 -3.25 -10.39
N VAL A 39 4.56 -3.87 -9.41
CA VAL A 39 4.09 -5.26 -9.51
C VAL A 39 2.79 -5.36 -10.30
N GLY A 40 1.83 -4.46 -10.05
CA GLY A 40 0.57 -4.42 -10.82
C GLY A 40 -0.43 -5.52 -10.49
N GLU A 41 0.01 -6.71 -10.06
CA GLU A 41 -0.83 -7.79 -9.52
C GLU A 41 -0.91 -7.79 -7.97
N PRO A 42 -1.92 -8.46 -7.37
CA PRO A 42 -1.98 -8.71 -5.94
C PRO A 42 -0.76 -9.50 -5.43
N VAL A 43 -0.34 -9.22 -4.19
CA VAL A 43 0.86 -9.80 -3.56
C VAL A 43 0.53 -10.25 -2.13
N SER A 44 1.13 -11.34 -1.67
CA SER A 44 1.06 -11.71 -0.26
C SER A 44 1.86 -10.74 0.61
N ILE A 45 1.51 -10.65 1.90
CA ILE A 45 2.29 -9.89 2.90
C ILE A 45 3.75 -10.34 2.91
N GLY A 46 4.03 -11.65 2.85
CA GLY A 46 5.40 -12.14 2.82
C GLY A 46 6.15 -11.78 1.55
N GLY A 47 5.54 -11.94 0.37
CA GLY A 47 6.15 -11.50 -0.89
C GLY A 47 6.36 -9.98 -0.95
N LEU A 48 5.51 -9.21 -0.28
CA LEU A 48 5.69 -7.77 -0.11
C LEU A 48 6.84 -7.45 0.86
N GLY A 49 6.95 -8.19 1.96
CA GLY A 49 8.05 -8.12 2.94
C GLY A 49 9.40 -8.39 2.30
N GLU A 50 9.55 -9.48 1.55
CA GLU A 50 10.78 -9.83 0.84
C GLU A 50 11.24 -8.71 -0.10
N ARG A 51 10.31 -8.18 -0.91
CA ARG A 51 10.60 -7.10 -1.87
C ARG A 51 10.95 -5.79 -1.20
N LEU A 52 10.36 -5.51 -0.04
CA LEU A 52 10.61 -4.30 0.73
C LEU A 52 11.97 -4.39 1.43
N LEU A 53 12.27 -5.52 2.08
CA LEU A 53 13.55 -5.77 2.75
C LEU A 53 14.70 -5.76 1.75
N ALA A 54 14.57 -6.45 0.62
CA ALA A 54 15.57 -6.44 -0.45
C ALA A 54 15.84 -5.04 -1.04
N ARG A 55 14.91 -4.09 -0.85
CA ARG A 55 15.05 -2.70 -1.31
C ARG A 55 15.63 -1.78 -0.25
N GLU A 56 15.25 -1.93 1.02
CA GLU A 56 15.70 -1.07 2.12
C GLU A 56 17.04 -1.52 2.70
N ASP A 57 17.22 -2.83 2.87
CA ASP A 57 18.43 -3.43 3.42
C ASP A 57 18.76 -4.76 2.70
N PRO A 58 19.43 -4.69 1.54
CA PRO A 58 19.81 -5.88 0.78
C PRO A 58 20.68 -6.86 1.56
N ALA A 59 21.42 -6.39 2.58
CA ALA A 59 22.29 -7.26 3.38
C ALA A 59 21.49 -8.18 4.31
N SER A 60 20.30 -7.73 4.73
CA SER A 60 19.38 -8.48 5.59
C SER A 60 18.31 -9.25 4.81
N ALA A 61 18.34 -9.21 3.47
CA ALA A 61 17.30 -9.82 2.63
C ALA A 61 17.15 -11.34 2.79
N THR A 62 18.16 -12.03 3.33
CA THR A 62 18.12 -13.47 3.64
C THR A 62 17.94 -13.76 5.13
N ASP A 63 17.79 -12.74 5.97
CA ASP A 63 17.54 -12.90 7.40
C ASP A 63 16.05 -13.14 7.63
N SER A 64 15.70 -14.36 8.03
CA SER A 64 14.32 -14.76 8.30
C SER A 64 13.71 -13.98 9.47
N ALA A 65 14.50 -13.62 10.49
CA ALA A 65 13.97 -12.89 11.65
C ALA A 65 13.61 -11.45 11.28
N ALA A 66 14.45 -10.80 10.45
CA ALA A 66 14.17 -9.48 9.92
C ALA A 66 12.92 -9.48 9.02
N LEU A 67 12.75 -10.54 8.22
CA LEU A 67 11.56 -10.71 7.39
C LEU A 67 10.29 -10.90 8.23
N ASP A 68 10.31 -11.81 9.21
CA ASP A 68 9.17 -12.08 10.11
C ASP A 68 8.72 -10.81 10.85
N GLU A 69 9.66 -10.03 11.38
CA GLU A 69 9.36 -8.76 12.04
C GLU A 69 8.72 -7.75 11.07
N LEU A 70 9.25 -7.66 9.85
CA LEU A 70 8.73 -6.77 8.83
C LEU A 70 7.32 -7.17 8.40
N GLU A 71 7.06 -8.46 8.18
CA GLU A 71 5.75 -8.99 7.84
C GLU A 71 4.71 -8.66 8.92
N LEU A 72 5.07 -8.82 10.20
CA LEU A 72 4.20 -8.46 11.32
C LEU A 72 3.83 -6.97 11.29
N ARG A 73 4.81 -6.09 11.02
CA ARG A 73 4.57 -4.64 10.89
C ARG A 73 3.74 -4.29 9.66
N LEU A 74 3.96 -4.97 8.53
CA LEU A 74 3.14 -4.80 7.34
C LEU A 74 1.68 -5.16 7.63
N HIS A 75 1.46 -6.32 8.26
CA HIS A 75 0.14 -6.85 8.60
C HIS A 75 -0.62 -5.96 9.59
N HIS A 76 0.03 -5.49 10.66
CA HIS A 76 -0.67 -4.78 11.74
C HIS A 76 -0.61 -3.25 11.68
N VAL A 77 0.37 -2.67 10.98
CA VAL A 77 0.61 -1.23 11.01
C VAL A 77 0.44 -0.60 9.64
N HIS A 78 1.18 -1.07 8.65
CA HIS A 78 1.33 -0.31 7.40
C HIS A 78 0.19 -0.55 6.43
N VAL A 79 -0.12 -1.81 6.14
CA VAL A 79 -1.18 -2.15 5.19
C VAL A 79 -2.55 -1.71 5.71
N PRO A 80 -2.94 -1.98 6.98
CA PRO A 80 -4.23 -1.51 7.49
C PRO A 80 -4.40 0.01 7.43
N LYS A 81 -3.35 0.79 7.70
CA LYS A 81 -3.43 2.26 7.62
C LYS A 81 -3.70 2.76 6.21
N LEU A 82 -3.12 2.13 5.19
CA LEU A 82 -3.35 2.46 3.79
C LEU A 82 -4.73 1.96 3.33
N ALA A 83 -5.14 0.78 3.78
CA ALA A 83 -6.45 0.20 3.47
C ALA A 83 -7.62 1.01 4.04
N GLN A 84 -7.49 1.57 5.24
CA GLN A 84 -8.48 2.49 5.84
C GLN A 84 -8.77 3.74 5.00
N ARG A 85 -7.93 4.05 4.01
CA ARG A 85 -8.07 5.19 3.11
C ARG A 85 -8.29 4.75 1.66
N ASP A 86 -8.67 3.50 1.43
CA ASP A 86 -8.88 2.90 0.10
C ASP A 86 -7.65 2.99 -0.82
N VAL A 87 -6.46 3.19 -0.25
CA VAL A 87 -5.21 3.20 -1.02
C VAL A 87 -4.81 1.78 -1.39
N LEU A 88 -5.06 0.83 -0.48
CA LEU A 88 -4.87 -0.59 -0.70
C LEU A 88 -6.19 -1.32 -0.47
N GLU A 89 -6.35 -2.44 -1.14
CA GLU A 89 -7.27 -3.49 -0.73
C GLU A 89 -6.47 -4.55 0.01
N TYR A 90 -7.01 -5.03 1.12
CA TYR A 90 -6.31 -5.97 1.99
C TYR A 90 -7.25 -7.00 2.56
N ASP A 91 -6.94 -8.27 2.32
CA ASP A 91 -7.57 -9.41 2.98
C ASP A 91 -6.65 -9.89 4.13
N PRO A 92 -7.03 -9.66 5.39
CA PRO A 92 -6.23 -10.07 6.55
C PRO A 92 -6.24 -11.59 6.77
N GLU A 93 -7.22 -12.33 6.25
CA GLU A 93 -7.28 -13.79 6.39
C GLU A 93 -6.29 -14.46 5.45
N SER A 94 -6.29 -14.07 4.17
CA SER A 94 -5.37 -14.62 3.17
C SER A 94 -4.02 -13.90 3.12
N GLY A 95 -3.90 -12.73 3.75
CA GLY A 95 -2.71 -11.90 3.71
C GLY A 95 -2.43 -11.32 2.32
N ILE A 96 -3.44 -11.18 1.47
CA ILE A 96 -3.29 -10.66 0.10
C ILE A 96 -3.54 -9.15 0.09
N VAL A 97 -2.60 -8.43 -0.52
CA VAL A 97 -2.61 -6.97 -0.69
C VAL A 97 -2.68 -6.64 -2.18
N SER A 98 -3.59 -5.75 -2.55
CA SER A 98 -3.71 -5.21 -3.90
C SER A 98 -3.87 -3.69 -3.87
N ARG A 99 -3.81 -3.06 -5.06
CA ARG A 99 -4.05 -1.63 -5.19
C ARG A 99 -5.52 -1.34 -4.95
N GLY A 100 -5.80 -0.46 -4.00
CA GLY A 100 -7.13 0.07 -3.81
C GLY A 100 -7.44 1.18 -4.81
N PRO A 101 -8.68 1.65 -4.86
CA PRO A 101 -9.10 2.57 -5.90
C PRO A 101 -8.54 4.00 -5.73
N ARG A 102 -7.93 4.33 -4.59
CA ARG A 102 -7.18 5.58 -4.38
C ARG A 102 -5.66 5.44 -4.54
N PHE A 103 -5.14 4.26 -4.91
CA PHE A 103 -3.71 4.00 -5.02
C PHE A 103 -2.98 5.01 -5.91
N ASP A 104 -3.48 5.24 -7.13
CA ASP A 104 -2.81 6.11 -8.11
C ASP A 104 -2.72 7.57 -7.65
N ARG A 105 -3.64 8.03 -6.79
CA ARG A 105 -3.67 9.42 -6.29
C ARG A 105 -2.51 9.73 -5.35
N ILE A 106 -2.11 8.75 -4.55
CA ILE A 106 -0.97 8.89 -3.63
C ILE A 106 0.34 8.45 -4.30
N TYR A 107 0.30 7.41 -5.13
CA TYR A 107 1.46 6.91 -5.85
C TYR A 107 2.02 7.97 -6.82
N SER A 108 1.17 8.61 -7.61
CA SER A 108 1.61 9.69 -8.52
C SER A 108 2.22 10.86 -7.77
N TRP A 109 1.65 11.24 -6.63
CA TRP A 109 2.22 12.32 -5.80
C TRP A 109 3.60 11.92 -5.26
N LEU A 110 3.73 10.69 -4.73
CA LEU A 110 4.98 10.16 -4.21
C LEU A 110 6.07 10.17 -5.29
N VAL A 111 5.81 9.62 -6.48
CA VAL A 111 6.80 9.55 -7.57
C VAL A 111 7.20 10.93 -8.07
N SER A 112 6.28 11.90 -8.12
CA SER A 112 6.60 13.27 -8.53
C SER A 112 7.42 14.06 -7.49
N HIS A 113 7.44 13.64 -6.23
CA HIS A 113 8.15 14.33 -5.13
C HIS A 113 9.26 13.47 -4.51
N ASP A 114 9.57 12.30 -5.10
CA ASP A 114 10.74 11.49 -4.74
C ASP A 114 11.99 12.14 -5.35
N GLU A 115 12.36 13.33 -4.84
CA GLU A 115 13.67 13.93 -5.11
C GLU A 115 14.71 13.19 -4.27
N ARG A 116 15.45 12.28 -4.90
CA ARG A 116 16.57 11.57 -4.27
C ARG A 116 17.78 12.46 -4.05
#